data_AF-A0A497F6J5-F1
#
_entry.id   AF-A0A497F6J5-F1
#
_cell.length_a   1.000
_cell.length_b   1.000
_cell.length_c   1.000
_cell.angle_alpha   90.00
_cell.angle_beta   90.00
_cell.angle_gamma   90.00
#
_symmetry.space_group_name_H-M   'P 1'
#
loop_
_entity.id
_entity.type
_entity.pdbx_description
1 polymer ?
#
loop_
_entity_poly.entity_id
_entity_poly.type
_entity_poly.pdbx_seq_one_letter_code
_entity_poly.pdbx_strand_id
1 'polypeptide(L)'
;MVRVIVCYDTDSEECRVRLRELLRDFGGCEVQYSVFELDIPPGRLSELVLRLKVLSSMYRVHVLVIPLCSSCSSRSMVICHEDYGERESLEREFVL
;
A
#
# COMPACT_ATOMS: atom_id res chain seq x y z
N MET A 1 -7.07 12.02 -9.65
CA MET A 1 -6.56 11.02 -8.69
C MET A 1 -5.05 11.19 -8.59
N VAL A 2 -4.50 11.00 -7.41
CA VAL A 2 -3.06 10.92 -7.17
C VAL A 2 -2.75 9.48 -6.85
N ARG A 3 -1.86 8.87 -7.63
CA ARG A 3 -1.39 7.51 -7.37
C ARG A 3 -0.24 7.57 -6.38
N VAL A 4 -0.30 6.72 -5.35
CA VAL A 4 0.77 6.62 -4.36
C VAL A 4 1.13 5.17 -4.11
N ILE A 5 2.42 4.93 -3.88
CA ILE A 5 2.91 3.71 -3.25
C ILE A 5 3.15 4.00 -1.78
N VAL A 6 2.67 3.11 -0.92
CA VAL A 6 2.94 3.15 0.52
C VAL A 6 3.71 1.91 0.91
N CYS A 7 4.94 2.10 1.38
CA CYS A 7 5.77 1.05 1.94
C CYS A 7 5.87 1.23 3.45
N TYR A 8 5.88 0.15 4.21
CA TYR A 8 6.15 0.21 5.64
C TYR A 8 7.07 -0.93 6.06
N ASP A 9 7.73 -0.77 7.21
CA ASP A 9 8.61 -1.80 7.77
C ASP A 9 8.34 -1.99 9.25
N THR A 10 7.79 -3.16 9.62
CA THR A 10 7.36 -3.45 10.99
C THR A 10 7.47 -4.92 11.37
N ASP A 11 8.08 -5.16 12.52
CA ASP A 11 8.11 -6.47 13.19
C ASP A 11 6.82 -6.76 13.97
N SER A 12 6.02 -5.73 14.28
CA SER A 12 4.77 -5.86 15.03
C SER A 12 3.64 -6.32 14.12
N GLU A 13 3.10 -7.51 14.39
CA GLU A 13 1.92 -8.03 13.70
C GLU A 13 0.70 -7.12 13.91
N GLU A 14 0.50 -6.60 15.11
CA GLU A 14 -0.56 -5.64 15.41
C GLU A 14 -0.44 -4.38 14.55
N CYS A 15 0.75 -3.78 14.48
CA CYS A 15 1.01 -2.62 13.65
C CYS A 15 0.71 -2.90 12.17
N ARG A 16 1.13 -4.07 11.69
CA ARG A 16 0.89 -4.53 10.31
C ARG A 16 -0.60 -4.62 10.00
N VAL A 17 -1.39 -5.24 10.89
CA VAL A 17 -2.85 -5.33 10.72
C VAL A 17 -3.47 -3.94 10.65
N ARG A 18 -3.10 -3.03 11.58
CA ARG A 18 -3.61 -1.65 11.60
C ARG A 18 -3.26 -0.85 10.35
N LEU A 19 -2.03 -0.99 9.85
CA LEU A 19 -1.60 -0.34 8.61
C LEU A 19 -2.38 -0.88 7.41
N ARG A 20 -2.58 -2.20 7.32
CA ARG A 20 -3.36 -2.82 6.24
C ARG A 20 -4.82 -2.38 6.26
N GLU A 21 -5.47 -2.41 7.42
CA GLU A 21 -6.83 -1.90 7.58
C GLU A 21 -6.94 -0.44 7.14
N LEU A 22 -6.05 0.42 7.64
CA LEU A 22 -6.01 1.82 7.24
C LEU A 22 -5.85 1.98 5.73
N LEU A 23 -4.92 1.27 5.10
CA LEU A 23 -4.66 1.44 3.67
C LEU A 23 -5.82 0.92 2.82
N ARG A 24 -6.48 -0.17 3.25
CA ARG A 24 -7.71 -0.68 2.61
C ARG A 24 -8.89 0.29 2.75
N ASP A 25 -9.04 0.99 3.88
CA ASP A 25 -10.06 2.04 4.07
C ASP A 25 -9.92 3.20 3.07
N PHE A 26 -8.70 3.42 2.54
CA PHE A 26 -8.41 4.40 1.50
C PHE A 26 -8.46 3.81 0.08
N GLY A 27 -8.95 2.58 -0.07
CA GLY A 27 -9.05 1.88 -1.34
C GLY A 27 -7.72 1.29 -1.84
N GLY A 28 -6.78 1.05 -0.93
CA GLY A 28 -5.48 0.51 -1.28
C GLY A 28 -5.50 -0.99 -1.58
N CYS A 29 -4.71 -1.37 -2.58
CA CYS A 29 -4.46 -2.75 -2.96
C CYS A 29 -3.11 -3.19 -2.42
N GLU A 30 -3.05 -4.37 -1.79
CA GLU A 30 -1.78 -5.01 -1.43
C GLU A 30 -1.07 -5.45 -2.71
N VAL A 31 0.17 -5.00 -2.91
CA VAL A 31 1.04 -5.42 -4.03
C VAL A 31 2.27 -6.18 -3.55
N GLN A 32 2.56 -6.10 -2.25
CA GLN A 32 3.55 -6.93 -1.56
C GLN A 32 3.18 -6.97 -0.08
N TYR A 33 3.83 -7.86 0.69
CA TYR A 33 3.60 -8.04 2.12
C TYR A 33 3.56 -6.75 2.96
N SER A 34 4.37 -5.76 2.58
CA SER A 34 4.44 -4.45 3.24
C SER A 34 4.39 -3.27 2.28
N VAL A 35 3.75 -3.46 1.11
CA VAL A 35 3.62 -2.44 0.07
C VAL A 35 2.19 -2.40 -0.46
N PHE A 36 1.65 -1.19 -0.54
CA PHE A 36 0.32 -0.91 -1.10
C PHE A 36 0.41 0.08 -2.25
N GLU A 37 -0.47 -0.09 -3.22
CA GLU A 37 -0.78 0.89 -4.25
C GLU A 37 -2.17 1.50 -4.00
N LEU A 38 -2.28 2.82 -4.08
CA LEU A 38 -3.53 3.54 -3.86
C LEU A 38 -3.77 4.60 -4.94
N ASP A 39 -5.01 4.69 -5.42
CA ASP A 39 -5.51 5.82 -6.20
C ASP A 39 -6.34 6.75 -5.31
N ILE A 40 -5.74 7.87 -4.91
CA ILE A 40 -6.34 8.74 -3.90
C ILE A 40 -6.97 9.98 -4.56
N PRO A 41 -8.21 10.37 -4.19
CA PRO A 41 -8.78 11.64 -4.61
C PRO A 41 -7.93 12.83 -4.13
N PRO A 42 -7.83 13.94 -4.90
CA PRO A 42 -6.93 15.07 -4.60
C PRO A 42 -7.06 15.68 -3.18
N GLY A 43 -8.19 15.52 -2.50
CA GLY A 43 -8.42 16.01 -1.13
C GLY A 43 -8.15 15.01 -0.01
N ARG A 44 -7.92 13.72 -0.29
CA ARG A 44 -7.79 12.66 0.73
C ARG A 44 -6.36 12.26 1.06
N LEU A 45 -5.37 12.71 0.28
CA LEU A 45 -3.97 12.37 0.52
C LEU A 45 -3.45 12.95 1.85
N SER A 46 -3.84 14.17 2.18
CA SER A 46 -3.48 14.80 3.46
C SER A 46 -4.06 14.04 4.65
N GLU A 47 -5.30 13.57 4.55
CA GLU A 47 -5.98 12.73 5.54
C GLU A 47 -5.21 11.42 5.77
N LEU A 48 -4.84 10.71 4.70
CA LEU A 48 -4.04 9.50 4.78
C LEU A 48 -2.70 9.75 5.48
N VAL A 49 -1.97 10.79 5.06
CA VAL A 49 -0.66 11.13 5.64
C VAL A 49 -0.78 11.44 7.13
N LEU A 50 -1.83 12.13 7.57
CA LEU A 50 -2.06 12.39 9.00
C LEU A 50 -2.30 11.10 9.78
N ARG A 51 -3.15 10.19 9.28
CA ARG A 51 -3.41 8.90 9.94
C ARG A 51 -2.17 8.01 9.98
N LEU A 52 -1.38 7.98 8.90
CA LEU A 52 -0.10 7.26 8.87
C LEU A 52 0.91 7.83 9.86
N LYS A 53 0.99 9.16 10.04
CA LYS A 53 1.85 9.79 11.05
C LYS A 53 1.48 9.37 12.47
N VAL A 54 0.19 9.26 12.78
CA VAL A 54 -0.29 8.80 14.09
C VAL A 54 0.17 7.36 14.35
N LEU A 55 -0.08 6.45 13.39
CA LEU A 55 0.36 5.06 13.52
C LEU A 55 1.89 4.92 13.57
N SER A 56 2.61 5.69 12.75
CA SER A 56 4.08 5.75 12.75
C SER A 56 4.64 6.11 14.12
N SER A 57 4.08 7.12 14.77
CA SER A 57 4.48 7.52 16.12
C SER A 57 4.11 6.48 17.18
N MET A 58 2.87 5.97 17.14
CA MET A 58 2.34 5.01 18.11
C MET A 58 3.12 3.70 18.13
N TYR A 59 3.41 3.15 16.94
CA TYR A 59 4.05 1.84 16.80
C TYR A 59 5.56 1.93 16.53
N ARG A 60 6.13 3.14 16.48
CA ARG A 60 7.54 3.40 16.10
C ARG A 60 7.90 2.73 14.77
N VAL A 61 7.00 2.85 13.79
CA VAL A 61 7.11 2.21 12.48
C VAL A 61 7.55 3.24 11.43
N HIS A 62 8.42 2.82 10.51
CA HIS A 62 8.80 3.62 9.37
C HIS A 62 7.80 3.41 8.21
N VAL A 63 7.29 4.51 7.67
CA VAL A 63 6.34 4.50 6.54
C VAL A 63 6.85 5.45 5.47
N LEU A 64 6.99 4.95 4.24
CA LEU A 64 7.37 5.72 3.06
C LEU A 64 6.17 5.87 2.14
N VAL A 65 5.84 7.11 1.76
CA VAL A 65 4.76 7.43 0.82
C VAL A 65 5.36 8.07 -0.42
N ILE A 66 5.15 7.46 -1.59
CA ILE A 66 5.75 7.86 -2.86
C ILE A 66 4.63 8.24 -3.85
N PRO A 67 4.36 9.52 -4.10
CA PRO A 67 3.49 9.94 -5.17
C PRO A 67 4.09 9.60 -6.53
N LEU A 68 3.30 9.00 -7.41
CA LEU A 68 3.67 8.65 -8.76
C LEU A 68 2.86 9.46 -9.78
N CYS A 69 3.54 9.95 -10.81
CA CYS A 69 2.84 10.39 -12.02
C CYS A 69 2.41 9.19 -12.86
N SER A 70 1.45 9.40 -13.77
CA SER A 70 0.93 8.34 -14.65
C SER A 70 2.00 7.66 -15.50
N SER A 71 3.00 8.41 -15.96
CA SER A 71 4.13 7.86 -16.74
C SER A 71 5.00 6.92 -15.89
N CYS A 72 5.27 7.25 -14.63
CA CYS A 72 6.02 6.35 -13.74
C CYS A 72 5.20 5.13 -13.35
N SER A 73 3.90 5.28 -13.05
CA SER A 73 3.06 4.16 -12.63
C SER A 73 2.85 3.13 -13.75
N SER A 74 2.70 3.57 -15.00
CA SER A 74 2.58 2.67 -16.17
C SER A 74 3.83 1.85 -16.48
N ARG A 75 4.97 2.17 -15.83
CA ARG A 75 6.25 1.50 -16.01
C ARG A 75 6.65 0.63 -14.81
N SER A 76 5.76 0.47 -13.82
CA SER A 76 6.03 -0.40 -12.69
C SER A 76 6.10 -1.86 -13.14
N MET A 77 6.98 -2.63 -12.51
CA MET A 77 7.19 -4.04 -12.80
C MET A 77 7.28 -4.79 -11.47
N VAL A 78 6.64 -5.95 -11.42
CA VAL A 78 6.74 -6.88 -10.29
C VAL A 78 7.53 -8.09 -10.74
N ILE A 79 8.53 -8.49 -9.94
CA ILE A 79 9.35 -9.67 -10.19
C ILE A 79 9.12 -10.61 -9.01
N CYS A 80 8.54 -11.77 -9.29
CA CYS A 80 8.25 -12.81 -8.30
C CYS A 80 9.06 -14.07 -8.64
N HIS A 81 9.43 -14.85 -7.62
CA HIS A 81 9.89 -16.22 -7.84
C HIS A 81 8.75 -17.06 -8.42
N GLU A 82 9.06 -18.05 -9.25
CA GLU A 82 8.05 -18.87 -9.96
C GLU A 82 7.00 -19.46 -9.00
N ASP A 83 7.43 -19.89 -7.81
CA ASP A 83 6.55 -20.43 -6.76
C ASP A 83 5.57 -19.43 -6.13
N TYR A 84 5.74 -18.11 -6.35
CA TYR A 84 4.82 -17.08 -5.86
C TYR A 84 3.70 -16.74 -6.86
N GLY A 85 3.87 -17.06 -8.15
CA GLY A 85 2.95 -16.67 -9.23
C GLY A 85 1.56 -17.32 -9.17
N GLU A 86 1.45 -18.51 -8.56
CA GLU A 86 0.18 -19.23 -8.43
C GLU A 86 -0.75 -18.61 -7.36
N ARG A 87 -0.21 -17.94 -6.33
CA ARG A 87 -1.02 -17.34 -5.25
C ARG A 87 -1.68 -16.03 -5.65
N GLU A 88 -0.99 -15.13 -6.35
CA GLU A 88 -1.56 -13.83 -6.78
C GLU A 88 -2.57 -13.96 -7.92
N SER A 89 -2.43 -14.98 -8.77
CA SER A 89 -3.35 -15.23 -9.90
C SER A 89 -4.77 -15.58 -9.41
N LEU A 90 -4.89 -16.25 -8.26
CA LEU A 90 -6.17 -16.62 -7.64
C LEU A 90 -6.85 -15.44 -6.93
N GLU A 91 -6.10 -14.45 -6.44
CA GLU A 91 -6.66 -13.29 -5.74
C GLU A 91 -7.10 -12.16 -6.69
N ARG A 92 -6.55 -12.10 -7.91
CA ARG A 92 -6.97 -11.14 -8.95
C ARG A 92 -8.22 -11.55 -9.74
N GLU A 93 -8.69 -12.79 -9.62
CA GLU A 93 -9.91 -13.28 -10.29
C GLU A 93 -11.24 -12.85 -9.61
N PHE A 94 -11.21 -12.20 -8.44
CA PHE A 94 -12.41 -11.87 -7.67
C PHE A 94 -12.81 -10.39 -7.60
N VAL A 95 -12.32 -9.56 -8.53
CA VAL A 95 -12.81 -8.17 -8.67
C VAL A 95 -13.23 -7.91 -10.12
N LEU A 96 -14.40 -8.43 -10.50
CA LEU A 96 -15.22 -7.98 -11.63
C LEU A 96 -16.64 -7.69 -11.14
#